data_AF-A0A1Q5LE09-F1
#
_entry.id   AF-A0A1Q5LE09-F1
#
_cell.length_a   1.000
_cell.length_b   1.000
_cell.length_c   1.000
_cell.angle_alpha   90.00
_cell.angle_beta   90.00
_cell.angle_gamma   90.00
#
_symmetry.space_group_name_H-M   'P 1'
#
loop_
_entity.id
_entity.type
_entity.pdbx_description
1 polymer ?
#
loop_
_entity_poly.entity_id
_entity_poly.type
_entity_poly.pdbx_seq_one_letter_code
_entity_poly.pdbx_strand_id
1 'polypeptide(L)'
;MADEPQRGSRRRTRLYALTDGRTAAPHTVLTMDTTITAAVTEEDHDGLPTEWQAVLAMCPPPNGRAVAEIAARMGMRLTPMTLLLGELADRGLIHHRPPLEGAETTNVHLLMRIRDNLARI
;
A
#
# COMPACT_ATOMS: atom_id res chain seq x y z
N MET A 1 47.87 -5.26 -3.80
CA MET A 1 46.80 -5.46 -2.81
C MET A 1 46.22 -4.10 -2.47
N ALA A 2 45.03 -3.80 -2.97
CA ALA A 2 44.23 -2.64 -2.56
C ALA A 2 42.77 -2.92 -2.91
N ASP A 3 42.05 -3.35 -1.88
CA ASP A 3 40.62 -3.16 -1.55
C ASP A 3 39.66 -2.84 -2.72
N GLU A 4 38.93 -3.85 -3.19
CA GLU A 4 37.67 -3.66 -3.92
C GLU A 4 36.52 -3.57 -2.90
N PRO A 5 35.64 -2.56 -3.00
CA PRO A 5 34.50 -2.46 -2.09
C PRO A 5 33.50 -3.59 -2.40
N GLN A 6 33.35 -4.49 -1.43
CA GLN A 6 32.34 -5.54 -1.42
C GLN A 6 30.95 -4.91 -1.56
N ARG A 7 30.39 -4.87 -2.79
CA ARG A 7 29.00 -4.50 -3.03
C ARG A 7 28.12 -5.45 -2.23
N GLY A 8 27.58 -4.95 -1.12
CA GLY A 8 26.62 -5.68 -0.29
C GLY A 8 25.56 -6.31 -1.18
N SER A 9 25.52 -7.63 -1.18
CA SER A 9 24.50 -8.41 -1.86
C SER A 9 23.16 -8.03 -1.23
N ARG A 10 22.47 -7.07 -1.84
CA ARG A 10 21.08 -6.76 -1.50
C ARG A 10 20.33 -8.07 -1.71
N ARG A 11 20.03 -8.75 -0.61
CA ARG A 11 19.34 -10.04 -0.59
C ARG A 11 18.06 -9.86 -1.40
N ARG A 12 18.09 -10.30 -2.67
CA ARG A 12 16.92 -10.22 -3.56
C ARG A 12 15.96 -11.27 -3.06
N THR A 13 15.08 -10.89 -2.15
CA THR A 13 14.00 -11.75 -1.67
C THR A 13 13.28 -12.28 -2.91
N ARG A 14 13.31 -13.61 -3.08
CA ARG A 14 12.78 -14.25 -4.27
C ARG A 14 11.29 -13.95 -4.31
N LEU A 15 10.82 -13.41 -5.44
CA LEU A 15 9.45 -12.96 -5.65
C LEU A 15 8.38 -13.98 -5.21
N TYR A 16 8.71 -15.26 -5.34
CA TYR A 16 7.84 -16.40 -5.07
C TYR A 16 8.01 -17.01 -3.67
N ALA A 17 8.97 -16.53 -2.87
CA ALA A 17 9.15 -16.96 -1.49
C ALA A 17 8.23 -16.19 -0.52
N LEU A 18 7.69 -15.04 -0.95
CA LEU A 18 6.77 -14.23 -0.13
C LEU A 18 5.32 -14.72 -0.21
N THR A 19 4.95 -15.30 -1.34
CA THR A 19 3.68 -15.99 -1.55
C THR A 19 3.90 -17.43 -1.10
N ASP A 20 3.10 -17.97 -0.18
CA ASP A 20 3.26 -19.31 0.45
C ASP A 20 3.06 -20.49 -0.54
N GLY A 21 3.75 -20.49 -1.68
CA GLY A 21 3.57 -21.46 -2.76
C GLY A 21 2.25 -21.36 -3.53
N ARG A 22 1.38 -20.39 -3.21
CA ARG A 22 0.07 -20.26 -3.87
C ARG A 22 0.20 -19.70 -5.29
N THR A 23 -0.33 -20.46 -6.25
CA THR A 23 -0.51 -20.06 -7.66
C THR A 23 -1.88 -19.44 -7.94
N ALA A 24 -2.72 -19.27 -6.91
CA ALA A 24 -4.04 -18.66 -7.03
C ALA A 24 -3.90 -17.15 -7.25
N ALA A 25 -4.66 -16.61 -8.22
CA ALA A 25 -4.76 -15.17 -8.39
C ALA A 25 -5.32 -14.54 -7.10
N PRO A 26 -4.79 -13.38 -6.65
CA PRO A 26 -5.33 -12.67 -5.50
C PRO A 26 -6.84 -12.47 -5.66
N HIS A 27 -7.61 -12.69 -4.60
CA HIS A 27 -9.06 -12.45 -4.63
C HIS A 27 -9.37 -10.95 -4.82
N THR A 28 -8.46 -10.08 -4.37
CA THR A 28 -8.57 -8.63 -4.49
C THR A 28 -7.79 -8.11 -5.70
N VAL A 29 -8.50 -7.42 -6.60
CA VAL A 29 -7.88 -6.70 -7.73
C VAL A 29 -7.39 -5.34 -7.24
N LEU A 30 -6.09 -5.22 -7.00
CA LEU A 30 -5.44 -3.96 -6.63
C LEU A 30 -4.87 -3.26 -7.87
N THR A 31 -5.27 -2.01 -8.08
CA THR A 31 -4.73 -1.14 -9.13
C THR A 31 -3.70 -0.17 -8.54
N MET A 32 -2.91 0.47 -9.41
CA MET A 32 -1.81 1.35 -9.01
C MET A 32 -2.26 2.52 -8.09
N ASP A 33 -3.49 2.98 -8.26
CA ASP A 33 -4.14 4.08 -7.56
C ASP A 33 -5.02 3.63 -6.37
N THR A 34 -5.10 2.33 -6.10
CA THR A 34 -5.77 1.83 -4.89
C THR A 34 -5.04 2.31 -3.64
N THR A 35 -5.77 2.94 -2.72
CA THR A 35 -5.23 3.42 -1.44
C THR A 35 -5.19 2.29 -0.43
N ILE A 36 -4.05 2.13 0.24
CA ILE A 36 -3.81 1.12 1.27
C ILE A 36 -3.61 1.78 2.63
N THR A 37 -4.22 1.22 3.67
CA THR A 37 -4.02 1.59 5.08
C THR A 37 -3.80 0.34 5.91
N ALA A 38 -2.88 0.38 6.87
CA ALA A 38 -2.68 -0.69 7.84
C ALA A 38 -3.94 -0.87 8.69
N ALA A 39 -4.33 -2.14 8.91
CA ALA A 39 -5.44 -2.53 9.77
C ALA A 39 -4.98 -2.95 11.18
N VAL A 40 -3.67 -3.00 11.39
CA VAL A 40 -3.02 -3.46 12.62
C VAL A 40 -2.11 -2.37 13.21
N THR A 41 -1.81 -2.48 14.51
CA THR A 41 -0.98 -1.52 15.22
C THR A 41 0.51 -1.88 15.15
N GLU A 42 1.39 -0.99 15.65
CA GLU A 42 2.83 -1.25 15.64
C GLU A 42 3.23 -2.51 16.41
N GLU A 43 2.48 -2.84 17.46
CA GLU A 43 2.70 -3.98 18.36
C GLU A 43 2.38 -5.33 17.68
N ASP A 44 1.47 -5.32 16.72
CA ASP A 44 1.03 -6.51 15.97
C ASP A 44 2.02 -6.94 14.87
N HIS A 45 3.11 -6.19 14.67
CA HIS A 45 4.12 -6.53 13.65
C HIS A 45 5.03 -7.69 14.04
N ASP A 46 5.06 -8.06 15.32
CA ASP A 46 6.03 -9.05 15.79
C ASP A 46 5.80 -10.41 15.13
N GLY A 47 6.88 -11.03 14.65
CA GLY A 47 6.84 -12.27 13.88
C GLY A 47 6.45 -12.15 12.40
N LEU A 48 6.09 -10.96 11.89
CA LEU A 48 5.86 -10.76 10.45
C LEU A 48 7.19 -10.64 9.67
N PRO A 49 7.22 -11.00 8.37
CA PRO A 49 8.38 -10.74 7.51
C PRO A 49 8.75 -9.25 7.46
N THR A 50 10.03 -8.92 7.40
CA THR A 50 10.52 -7.53 7.41
C THR A 50 9.92 -6.67 6.29
N GLU A 51 9.72 -7.25 5.11
CA GLU A 51 9.08 -6.55 3.99
C GLU A 51 7.63 -6.17 4.29
N TRP A 52 6.92 -6.97 5.09
CA TRP A 52 5.52 -6.73 5.46
C TRP A 52 5.43 -5.64 6.51
N GLN A 53 6.29 -5.70 7.51
CA GLN A 53 6.43 -4.65 8.53
C GLN A 53 6.74 -3.30 7.87
N ALA A 54 7.66 -3.27 6.90
CA ALA A 54 7.99 -2.05 6.17
C ALA A 54 6.79 -1.47 5.41
N VAL A 55 5.96 -2.31 4.78
CA VAL A 55 4.74 -1.86 4.10
C VAL A 55 3.71 -1.31 5.08
N LEU A 56 3.47 -2.00 6.19
CA LEU A 56 2.49 -1.60 7.20
C LEU A 56 2.90 -0.29 7.90
N ALA A 57 4.17 -0.15 8.28
CA ALA A 57 4.73 1.08 8.87
C ALA A 57 4.64 2.29 7.91
N MET A 58 4.62 2.06 6.60
CA MET A 58 4.39 3.12 5.61
C MET A 58 2.92 3.48 5.44
N CYS A 59 1.94 2.76 5.97
CA CYS A 59 0.53 3.03 5.71
C CYS A 59 -0.30 3.25 7.00
N PRO A 60 0.18 4.02 8.00
CA PRO A 60 -0.51 4.13 9.28
C PRO A 60 -1.86 4.84 9.13
N PRO A 61 -2.94 4.39 9.78
CA PRO A 61 -4.21 5.10 9.77
C PRO A 61 -4.09 6.50 10.44
N PRO A 62 -4.77 7.54 9.93
CA PRO A 62 -5.65 7.56 8.76
C PRO A 62 -4.92 7.75 7.42
N ASN A 63 -3.59 7.86 7.43
CA ASN A 63 -2.76 8.23 6.29
C ASN A 63 -2.41 7.03 5.41
N GLY A 64 -3.32 6.70 4.49
CA GLY A 64 -3.08 5.69 3.47
C GLY A 64 -2.12 6.15 2.35
N ARG A 65 -1.58 5.19 1.62
CA ARG A 65 -0.74 5.42 0.43
C ARG A 65 -1.24 4.61 -0.75
N ALA A 66 -1.08 5.13 -1.96
CA ALA A 66 -1.41 4.40 -3.17
C ALA A 66 -0.42 3.25 -3.41
N VAL A 67 -0.87 2.18 -4.08
CA VAL A 67 -0.01 1.03 -4.45
C VAL A 67 1.26 1.49 -5.18
N ALA A 68 1.16 2.48 -6.08
CA ALA A 68 2.31 3.07 -6.76
C ALA A 68 3.36 3.64 -5.81
N GLU A 69 2.91 4.37 -4.79
CA GLU A 69 3.80 5.05 -3.85
C GLU A 69 4.55 4.04 -2.99
N ILE A 70 3.86 2.97 -2.56
CA ILE A 70 4.45 1.87 -1.79
C ILE A 70 5.49 1.15 -2.66
N ALA A 71 5.15 0.83 -3.91
CA ALA A 71 6.07 0.20 -4.86
C ALA A 71 7.34 1.04 -5.07
N ALA A 72 7.17 2.33 -5.32
CA ALA A 72 8.28 3.26 -5.52
C ALA A 72 9.19 3.36 -4.29
N ARG A 73 8.61 3.47 -3.09
CA ARG A 73 9.36 3.57 -1.82
C ARG A 73 10.11 2.29 -1.47
N MET A 74 9.52 1.13 -1.77
CA MET A 74 10.18 -0.18 -1.59
C MET A 74 11.20 -0.50 -2.69
N GLY A 75 11.25 0.28 -3.77
CA GLY A 75 12.05 -0.03 -4.96
C GLY A 75 11.59 -1.32 -5.64
N MET A 76 10.30 -1.64 -5.57
CA MET A 76 9.68 -2.86 -6.10
C MET A 76 8.83 -2.55 -7.33
N ARG A 77 8.79 -3.48 -8.30
CA ARG A 77 7.88 -3.36 -9.46
C ARG A 77 6.42 -3.53 -9.01
N LEU A 78 5.49 -2.96 -9.77
CA LEU A 78 4.06 -2.99 -9.44
C LEU A 78 3.48 -4.41 -9.32
N THR A 79 3.74 -5.31 -10.28
CA THR A 79 3.21 -6.68 -10.24
C THR A 79 3.59 -7.44 -8.95
N PRO A 80 4.87 -7.48 -8.52
CA PRO A 80 5.20 -8.05 -7.22
C PRO A 80 4.57 -7.32 -6.03
N MET A 81 4.44 -5.99 -6.10
CA MET A 81 3.81 -5.21 -5.03
C MET A 81 2.33 -5.55 -4.87
N THR A 82 1.57 -5.65 -5.96
CA THR A 82 0.14 -6.02 -5.91
C THR A 82 -0.05 -7.44 -5.38
N LEU A 83 0.86 -8.37 -5.68
CA LEU A 83 0.84 -9.72 -5.11
C LEU A 83 1.09 -9.71 -3.59
N LEU A 84 2.11 -8.98 -3.14
CA LEU A 84 2.42 -8.83 -1.70
C LEU A 84 1.24 -8.21 -0.96
N LEU A 85 0.68 -7.11 -1.48
CA LEU A 85 -0.47 -6.44 -0.88
C LEU A 85 -1.73 -7.31 -0.92
N GLY A 86 -1.92 -8.13 -1.95
CA GLY A 86 -2.99 -9.12 -2.00
C GLY A 86 -2.92 -10.10 -0.83
N GLU A 87 -1.72 -10.63 -0.54
CA GLU A 87 -1.51 -11.53 0.60
C GLU A 87 -1.78 -10.83 1.95
N LEU A 88 -1.35 -9.57 2.10
CA LEU A 88 -1.66 -8.78 3.30
C LEU A 88 -3.16 -8.54 3.45
N ALA A 89 -3.87 -8.29 2.35
CA ALA A 89 -5.32 -8.09 2.35
C ALA A 89 -6.07 -9.38 2.72
N ASP A 90 -5.67 -10.52 2.14
CA ASP A 90 -6.26 -11.83 2.43
C ASP A 90 -6.08 -12.22 3.91
N ARG A 91 -4.99 -11.75 4.55
CA ARG A 91 -4.73 -11.93 5.99
C ARG A 91 -5.37 -10.87 6.88
N GLY A 92 -6.06 -9.88 6.32
CA GLY A 92 -6.69 -8.80 7.08
C GLY A 92 -5.72 -7.81 7.71
N LEU A 93 -4.46 -7.75 7.24
CA LEU A 93 -3.43 -6.85 7.78
C LEU A 93 -3.52 -5.43 7.20
N ILE A 94 -4.22 -5.28 6.08
CA ILE A 94 -4.47 -3.98 5.44
C ILE A 94 -5.94 -3.83 5.05
N HIS A 95 -6.39 -2.58 5.00
CA HIS A 95 -7.56 -2.19 4.25
C HIS A 95 -7.15 -1.61 2.89
N HIS A 96 -7.99 -1.83 1.88
CA HIS A 96 -7.82 -1.26 0.55
C HIS A 96 -9.07 -0.47 0.17
N ARG A 97 -8.87 0.67 -0.47
CA ARG A 97 -9.94 1.50 -1.00
C ARG A 97 -9.62 1.86 -2.45
N PRO A 98 -10.46 1.46 -3.43
CA PRO A 98 -10.28 1.90 -4.81
C PRO A 98 -10.43 3.44 -4.89
N PRO A 99 -9.92 4.06 -5.95
CA PRO A 99 -10.18 5.48 -6.21
C PRO A 99 -11.68 5.73 -6.22
N LEU A 100 -12.10 6.88 -5.69
CA LEU A 100 -13.47 7.33 -5.88
C LEU A 100 -13.70 7.50 -7.38
N GLU A 101 -14.69 6.80 -7.93
CA GLU A 101 -15.12 7.05 -9.31
C GLU A 101 -15.53 8.52 -9.44
N GLY A 102 -15.17 9.17 -10.56
CA GLY A 102 -15.26 10.63 -10.73
C GLY A 102 -16.63 11.27 -10.44
N ALA A 103 -17.70 10.49 -10.30
CA ALA A 103 -19.04 10.96 -9.97
C ALA A 103 -19.34 11.10 -8.46
N GLU A 104 -18.55 10.49 -7.58
CA GLU A 104 -18.65 10.71 -6.12
C GLU A 104 -17.79 11.90 -5.65
N THR A 105 -17.20 12.64 -6.59
CA THR A 105 -16.39 13.82 -6.30
C THR A 105 -17.24 15.04 -5.98
N THR A 106 -18.08 14.92 -4.96
CA THR A 106 -18.80 16.02 -4.35
C THR A 106 -19.80 16.74 -5.27
N ASN A 107 -21.05 16.88 -4.83
CA ASN A 107 -21.99 17.76 -5.50
C ASN A 107 -21.43 19.20 -5.44
N VAL A 108 -20.80 19.67 -6.52
CA VAL A 108 -20.15 20.98 -6.57
C VAL A 108 -21.15 22.10 -6.25
N HIS A 109 -22.44 21.91 -6.58
CA HIS A 109 -23.49 22.84 -6.19
C HIS A 109 -23.71 22.87 -4.67
N LEU A 110 -23.57 21.75 -3.97
CA LEU A 110 -23.60 21.72 -2.50
C LEU A 110 -22.41 22.47 -1.90
N LEU A 111 -21.19 22.28 -2.42
CA LEU A 111 -20.02 23.03 -1.95
C LEU A 111 -20.15 24.53 -2.21
N MET A 112 -20.61 24.92 -3.40
CA MET A 112 -20.86 26.32 -3.72
C MET A 112 -21.91 26.92 -2.79
N ARG A 113 -22.99 26.18 -2.49
CA ARG A 113 -23.99 26.61 -1.50
C ARG A 113 -23.41 26.78 -0.10
N ILE A 114 -22.57 25.87 0.36
CA ILE A 114 -21.92 25.98 1.68
C ILE A 114 -21.02 27.22 1.71
N ARG A 115 -20.18 27.41 0.69
CA ARG A 115 -19.33 28.60 0.55
C ARG A 115 -20.13 29.89 0.59
N ASP A 116 -21.19 29.97 -0.20
CA ASP A 116 -22.02 31.19 -0.32
C ASP A 116 -22.80 31.49 0.96
N ASN A 117 -23.12 30.46 1.76
CA ASN A 117 -23.77 30.64 3.05
C ASN A 117 -22.77 31.11 4.12
N LEU A 118 -21.57 30.52 4.16
CA LEU A 118 -20.49 30.95 5.07
C LEU A 118 -20.03 32.39 4.78
N ALA A 119 -20.05 32.84 3.53
CA ALA A 119 -19.68 34.20 3.16
C ALA A 119 -20.73 35.28 3.55
N ARG A 120 -21.88 34.87 4.08
CA ARG A 120 -22.99 35.77 4.47
C ARG A 120 -23.15 35.92 5.98
N ILE A 121 -22.33 35.22 6.77
CA ILE A 121 -22.23 35.33 8.23
C ILE A 121 -21.08 36.29 8.55
#